data_AF-A0A933SVC5-F1
#
_entry.id   AF-A0A933SVC5-F1
#
_cell.length_a   1.000
_cell.length_b   1.000
_cell.length_c   1.000
_cell.angle_alpha   90.00
_cell.angle_beta   90.00
_cell.angle_gamma   90.00
#
_symmetry.space_group_name_H-M   'P 1'
#
loop_
_entity.id
_entity.type
_entity.pdbx_description
1 polymer ?
#
loop_
_entity_poly.entity_id
_entity_poly.type
_entity_poly.pdbx_seq_one_letter_code
_entity_poly.pdbx_strand_id
1 'polypeptide(L)'
;EVATEDQEIAVGLSEDVTELIEERGRLTRRGGLKLDHVLMTRQLLDIIPNPWIAHDIGKEVLGALLKKNSKEKVANNLAFIIEETRKHLIAERDRLSEKIFRDLIDKKKLWFFLLADKGGYELPPSITVKKNSKKLIRDDNSEVARSLFDFIPEEEFNEMEKSIAIYLDEQEKLLWWYRNLSKQDYYIQGWHKHKIYPDFIFTKADDTGRDFSTVYVVETKGVHLKGSEDSKYKRNVFKFCNDLGRKVEWKELNKEFSKGIEFQVIDEKEWQRRVNEIFIV
;
A
#
# COMPACT_ATOMS: atom_id res chain seq x y z
N GLU A 1 40.21 -1.93 -21.02
CA GLU A 1 39.10 -1.24 -20.34
C GLU A 1 38.57 -0.16 -21.27
N VAL A 2 37.27 -0.18 -21.57
CA VAL A 2 36.64 0.91 -22.34
C VAL A 2 36.14 1.89 -21.30
N ALA A 3 36.75 3.08 -21.23
CA ALA A 3 36.28 4.15 -20.36
C ALA A 3 34.91 4.62 -20.88
N THR A 4 33.89 4.59 -20.02
CA THR A 4 32.59 5.20 -20.29
C THR A 4 32.75 6.71 -20.39
N GLU A 5 32.46 7.28 -21.55
CA GLU A 5 32.48 8.73 -21.78
C GLU A 5 31.04 9.27 -21.63
N ASP A 6 30.81 10.10 -20.60
CA ASP A 6 29.56 10.83 -20.45
C ASP A 6 29.59 12.07 -21.37
N GLN A 7 28.52 12.24 -22.16
CA GLN A 7 28.32 13.39 -23.04
C GLN A 7 27.21 14.27 -22.48
N GLU A 8 27.53 15.51 -22.12
CA GLU A 8 26.54 16.56 -21.85
C GLU A 8 26.37 17.39 -23.13
N ILE A 9 25.11 17.49 -23.59
CA ILE A 9 24.73 18.30 -24.76
C ILE A 9 23.87 19.45 -24.27
N ALA A 10 24.31 20.69 -24.49
CA ALA A 10 23.52 21.87 -24.23
C ALA A 10 22.71 22.20 -25.48
N VAL A 11 21.38 22.15 -25.38
CA VAL A 11 20.47 22.49 -26.48
C VAL A 11 19.71 23.79 -26.17
N GLY A 12 19.55 24.63 -27.20
CA GLY A 12 18.78 25.87 -27.17
C GLY A 12 17.69 25.87 -28.25
N LEU A 13 16.84 26.89 -28.24
CA LEU A 13 15.91 27.14 -29.34
C LEU A 13 16.70 27.76 -30.50
N SER A 14 16.57 27.17 -31.68
CA SER A 14 17.21 27.67 -32.90
C SER A 14 16.56 28.98 -33.34
N GLU A 15 17.35 29.85 -33.97
CA GLU A 15 16.84 31.04 -34.67
C GLU A 15 16.36 30.70 -36.10
N ASP A 16 16.63 29.50 -36.61
CA ASP A 16 16.14 29.00 -37.89
C ASP A 16 14.70 28.46 -37.75
N VAL A 17 13.78 28.98 -38.57
CA VAL A 17 12.35 28.60 -38.55
C VAL A 17 12.14 27.15 -39.01
N THR A 18 13.12 26.53 -39.66
CA THR A 18 13.06 25.15 -40.15
C THR A 18 13.62 24.12 -39.17
N GLU A 19 14.34 24.54 -38.12
CA GLU A 19 14.88 23.65 -37.08
C GLU A 19 14.43 24.11 -35.69
N LEU A 20 13.79 23.24 -34.90
CA LEU A 20 13.20 23.67 -33.61
C LEU A 20 14.23 23.80 -32.47
N ILE A 21 15.37 23.10 -32.58
CA ILE A 21 16.37 22.95 -31.52
C ILE A 21 17.76 23.04 -32.14
N GLU A 22 18.64 23.88 -31.56
CA GLU A 22 20.06 23.97 -31.93
C GLU A 22 20.96 23.44 -30.81
N GLU A 23 22.04 22.73 -31.16
CA GLU A 23 23.07 22.31 -30.21
C GLU A 23 24.02 23.49 -29.96
N ARG A 24 23.97 24.07 -28.76
CA ARG A 24 24.79 25.22 -28.36
C ARG A 24 26.17 24.84 -27.81
N GLY A 25 26.42 23.56 -27.59
CA GLY A 25 27.72 23.07 -27.19
C GLY A 25 27.71 21.61 -26.74
N ARG A 26 28.86 20.95 -26.99
CA ARG A 26 29.13 19.58 -26.60
C ARG A 26 30.30 19.52 -25.64
N LEU A 27 30.08 19.00 -24.45
CA LEU A 27 31.13 18.78 -23.45
C LEU A 27 31.34 17.28 -23.29
N THR A 28 32.46 16.77 -23.81
CA THR A 28 32.92 15.41 -23.54
C THR A 28 33.82 15.44 -22.31
N ARG A 29 33.33 14.96 -21.17
CA ARG A 29 34.16 14.85 -19.96
C ARG A 29 34.75 13.43 -19.89
N ARG A 30 36.06 13.30 -20.10
CA ARG A 30 36.80 12.15 -19.56
C ARG A 30 37.02 12.35 -18.08
N GLY A 31 36.07 11.91 -17.27
CA GLY A 31 36.19 11.97 -15.82
C GLY A 31 35.06 11.19 -15.17
N GLY A 32 35.42 10.13 -14.46
CA GLY A 32 34.45 9.34 -13.68
C GLY A 32 33.59 10.23 -12.78
N LEU A 33 32.36 9.79 -12.53
CA LEU A 33 31.34 10.46 -11.72
C LEU A 33 31.98 11.21 -10.54
N LYS A 34 32.03 12.55 -10.61
CA LYS A 34 32.60 13.34 -9.52
C LYS A 34 31.77 13.06 -8.26
N LEU A 35 32.43 12.72 -7.16
CA LEU A 35 31.77 12.50 -5.87
C LEU A 35 31.00 13.77 -5.46
N ASP A 36 29.69 13.75 -5.66
CA ASP A 36 28.80 14.90 -5.49
C ASP A 36 27.89 14.72 -4.27
N HIS A 37 28.19 15.47 -3.22
CA HIS A 37 27.41 15.47 -1.97
C HIS A 37 26.07 16.18 -2.14
N VAL A 38 25.97 17.15 -3.05
CA VAL A 38 24.73 17.86 -3.36
C VAL A 38 23.78 16.94 -4.10
N LEU A 39 24.28 16.14 -5.05
CA LEU A 39 23.51 15.09 -5.70
C LEU A 39 22.96 14.10 -4.67
N MET A 40 23.83 13.55 -3.80
CA MET A 40 23.41 12.67 -2.71
C MET A 40 22.29 13.32 -1.88
N THR A 41 22.48 14.56 -1.43
CA THR A 41 21.51 15.30 -0.62
C THR A 41 20.15 15.40 -1.31
N ARG A 42 20.13 15.85 -2.57
CA ARG A 42 18.89 16.02 -3.36
C ARG A 42 18.14 14.70 -3.51
N GLN A 43 18.87 13.61 -3.69
CA GLN A 43 18.32 12.26 -3.79
C GLN A 43 17.84 11.70 -2.45
N LEU A 44 17.95 12.42 -1.33
CA LEU A 44 17.43 11.97 -0.02
C LEU A 44 16.24 12.81 0.48
N LEU A 45 15.92 13.94 -0.15
CA LEU A 45 14.98 14.93 0.38
C LEU A 45 13.52 14.47 0.45
N ASP A 46 13.13 13.52 -0.40
CA ASP A 46 11.79 12.91 -0.36
C ASP A 46 11.61 11.96 0.83
N ILE A 47 12.71 11.52 1.45
CA ILE A 47 12.73 10.69 2.66
C ILE A 47 13.01 11.54 3.90
N ILE A 48 14.01 12.42 3.83
CA ILE A 48 14.45 13.31 4.90
C ILE A 48 14.11 14.76 4.49
N PRO A 49 13.00 15.33 4.98
CA PRO A 49 12.51 16.62 4.49
C PRO A 49 13.41 17.81 4.87
N ASN A 50 14.31 17.66 5.86
CA ASN A 50 15.26 18.69 6.25
C ASN A 50 16.56 18.58 5.42
N PRO A 51 16.89 19.57 4.57
CA PRO A 51 18.05 19.48 3.68
C PRO A 51 19.41 19.43 4.39
N TRP A 52 19.54 20.10 5.53
CA TRP A 52 20.79 20.09 6.31
C TRP A 52 21.04 18.70 6.92
N ILE A 53 19.99 18.08 7.47
CA ILE A 53 20.08 16.71 8.01
C ILE A 53 20.37 15.70 6.89
N ALA A 54 19.69 15.82 5.75
CA ALA A 54 19.93 14.97 4.59
C ALA A 54 21.38 15.08 4.08
N HIS A 55 21.92 16.30 4.05
CA HIS A 55 23.30 16.56 3.65
C HIS A 55 24.31 15.95 4.63
N ASP A 56 24.08 16.12 5.93
CA ASP A 56 24.97 15.57 6.97
C ASP A 56 24.98 14.05 6.93
N ILE A 57 23.83 13.40 6.79
CA ILE A 57 23.72 11.95 6.59
C ILE A 57 24.46 11.51 5.32
N GLY A 58 24.23 12.20 4.19
CA GLY A 58 24.92 11.89 2.94
C GLY A 58 26.44 11.98 3.07
N LYS A 59 26.94 13.01 3.76
CA LYS A 59 28.36 13.20 4.05
C LYS A 59 28.92 12.10 4.96
N GLU A 60 28.20 11.69 5.98
CA GLU A 60 28.60 10.60 6.87
C GLU A 60 28.72 9.27 6.12
N VAL A 61 27.73 8.94 5.28
CA VAL A 61 27.73 7.71 4.46
C VAL A 61 28.93 7.69 3.52
N LEU A 62 29.11 8.76 2.72
CA LEU A 62 30.23 8.85 1.79
C LEU A 62 31.57 8.85 2.52
N GLY A 63 31.67 9.56 3.64
CA GLY A 63 32.85 9.59 4.49
C GLY A 63 33.21 8.22 5.06
N ALA A 64 32.23 7.42 5.48
CA ALA A 64 32.44 6.06 5.96
C ALA A 64 32.92 5.12 4.85
N LEU A 65 32.40 5.27 3.63
CA LEU A 65 32.81 4.45 2.48
C LEU A 65 34.21 4.80 1.97
N LEU A 66 34.56 6.09 1.95
CA LEU A 66 35.89 6.58 1.56
C LEU A 66 36.99 6.12 2.52
N LYS A 67 36.68 5.83 3.78
CA LYS A 67 37.65 5.24 4.73
C LYS A 67 38.06 3.81 4.35
N LYS A 68 37.25 3.11 3.54
CA LYS A 68 37.45 1.68 3.21
C LYS A 68 37.70 1.44 1.72
N ASN A 69 37.53 2.44 0.88
CA ASN A 69 37.58 2.30 -0.59
C ASN A 69 38.25 3.51 -1.22
N SER A 70 38.82 3.34 -2.42
CA SER A 70 39.34 4.46 -3.20
C SER A 70 38.23 5.43 -3.59
N LYS A 71 38.58 6.71 -3.73
CA LYS A 71 37.65 7.76 -4.16
C LYS A 71 36.98 7.43 -5.48
N GLU A 72 37.75 6.87 -6.43
CA GLU A 72 37.26 6.45 -7.74
C GLU A 72 36.23 5.32 -7.65
N LYS A 73 36.46 4.32 -6.79
CA LYS A 73 35.48 3.24 -6.58
C LYS A 73 34.17 3.78 -5.99
N VAL A 74 34.23 4.69 -5.02
CA VAL A 74 33.03 5.31 -4.44
C VAL A 74 32.30 6.16 -5.48
N ALA A 75 33.03 6.97 -6.25
CA ALA A 75 32.51 7.76 -7.36
C ALA A 75 31.76 6.91 -8.40
N ASN A 76 32.40 5.87 -8.91
CA ASN A 76 31.83 4.99 -9.94
C ASN A 76 30.61 4.21 -9.46
N ASN A 77 30.40 4.08 -8.14
CA ASN A 77 29.27 3.39 -7.53
C ASN A 77 28.28 4.35 -6.86
N LEU A 78 28.36 5.66 -7.09
CA LEU A 78 27.56 6.66 -6.37
C LEU A 78 26.04 6.41 -6.51
N ALA A 79 25.56 6.05 -7.70
CA ALA A 79 24.15 5.73 -7.92
C ALA A 79 23.69 4.54 -7.07
N PHE A 80 24.48 3.47 -7.02
CA PHE A 80 24.21 2.30 -6.18
C PHE A 80 24.23 2.66 -4.67
N ILE A 81 25.21 3.47 -4.24
CA ILE A 81 25.30 3.94 -2.86
C ILE A 81 24.07 4.77 -2.48
N ILE A 82 23.60 5.64 -3.37
CA ILE A 82 22.37 6.42 -3.17
C ILE A 82 21.19 5.47 -3.00
N GLU A 83 20.99 4.52 -3.90
CA GLU A 83 19.87 3.57 -3.83
C GLU A 83 19.87 2.73 -2.54
N GLU A 84 21.01 2.19 -2.14
CA GLU A 84 21.11 1.42 -0.88
C GLU A 84 20.89 2.32 0.35
N THR A 85 21.41 3.56 0.33
CA THR A 85 21.17 4.52 1.41
C THR A 85 19.68 4.86 1.51
N ARG A 86 19.00 5.07 0.38
CA ARG A 86 17.56 5.32 0.32
C ARG A 86 16.78 4.16 0.92
N LYS A 87 17.09 2.91 0.57
CA LYS A 87 16.45 1.72 1.14
C LYS A 87 16.58 1.68 2.67
N HIS A 88 17.79 1.88 3.19
CA HIS A 88 18.02 1.91 4.64
C HIS A 88 17.27 3.05 5.35
N LEU A 89 17.25 4.24 4.76
CA LEU A 89 16.54 5.39 5.33
C LEU A 89 15.02 5.21 5.31
N ILE A 90 14.47 4.61 4.25
CA ILE A 90 13.04 4.26 4.18
C ILE A 90 12.68 3.29 5.30
N ALA A 91 13.46 2.20 5.46
CA ALA A 91 13.24 1.22 6.51
C ALA A 91 13.32 1.83 7.92
N GLU A 92 14.29 2.71 8.18
CA GLU A 92 14.43 3.38 9.47
C GLU A 92 13.32 4.40 9.73
N ARG A 93 12.94 5.20 8.72
CA ARG A 93 11.77 6.09 8.81
C ARG A 93 10.53 5.30 9.20
N ASP A 94 10.32 4.16 8.55
CA ASP A 94 9.13 3.33 8.75
C ASP A 94 9.12 2.68 10.14
N ARG A 95 10.28 2.16 10.59
CA ARG A 95 10.47 1.63 11.95
C ARG A 95 10.22 2.69 13.03
N LEU A 96 10.74 3.90 12.83
CA LEU A 96 10.53 5.03 13.76
C LEU A 96 9.06 5.49 13.76
N SER A 97 8.43 5.53 12.58
CA SER A 97 7.02 5.88 12.44
C SER A 97 6.11 4.89 13.15
N GLU A 98 6.37 3.58 13.00
CA GLU A 98 5.65 2.53 13.73
C GLU A 98 5.80 2.71 15.25
N LYS A 99 7.02 2.94 15.73
CA LYS A 99 7.28 3.14 17.16
C LYS A 99 6.51 4.33 17.71
N ILE A 100 6.54 5.48 17.02
CA ILE A 100 5.82 6.69 17.44
C ILE A 100 4.31 6.43 17.40
N PHE A 101 3.80 5.79 16.35
CA PHE A 101 2.38 5.48 16.21
C PHE A 101 1.86 4.62 17.37
N ARG A 102 2.58 3.54 17.71
CA ARG A 102 2.22 2.66 18.83
C ARG A 102 2.29 3.41 20.17
N ASP A 103 3.34 4.18 20.39
CA ASP A 103 3.51 4.99 21.61
C ASP A 103 2.38 6.02 21.78
N LEU A 104 1.92 6.65 20.70
CA LEU A 104 0.80 7.58 20.73
C LEU A 104 -0.54 6.89 21.07
N ILE A 105 -0.74 5.66 20.61
CA ILE A 105 -1.91 4.85 20.96
C ILE A 105 -1.85 4.43 22.43
N ASP A 106 -0.71 3.91 22.89
CA ASP A 106 -0.52 3.45 24.27
C ASP A 106 -0.66 4.60 25.28
N LYS A 107 -0.13 5.78 24.94
CA LYS A 107 -0.29 7.01 25.73
C LYS A 107 -1.68 7.65 25.61
N LYS A 108 -2.58 7.08 24.82
CA LYS A 108 -3.92 7.63 24.55
C LYS A 108 -3.85 9.09 24.08
N LYS A 109 -2.92 9.38 23.18
CA LYS A 109 -2.84 10.67 22.46
C LYS A 109 -3.44 10.56 21.07
N LEU A 110 -3.39 9.37 20.49
CA LEU A 110 -4.08 9.00 19.27
C LEU A 110 -5.20 8.02 19.63
N TRP A 111 -6.39 8.22 19.08
CA TRP A 111 -7.54 7.33 19.23
C TRP A 111 -8.12 7.01 17.86
N PHE A 112 -8.60 5.78 17.69
CA PHE A 112 -9.35 5.35 16.52
C PHE A 112 -10.79 5.08 16.92
N PHE A 113 -11.73 5.75 16.25
CA PHE A 113 -13.15 5.57 16.43
C PHE A 113 -13.76 5.15 15.09
N LEU A 114 -14.73 4.23 15.14
CA LEU A 114 -15.63 4.01 14.01
C LEU A 114 -16.71 5.08 14.07
N LEU A 115 -16.80 5.93 13.05
CA LEU A 115 -17.86 6.93 12.94
C LEU A 115 -19.04 6.27 12.21
N ALA A 116 -20.14 6.01 12.91
CA ALA A 116 -21.32 5.33 12.37
C ALA A 116 -22.43 6.28 11.87
N ASP A 117 -22.24 7.60 12.04
CA ASP A 117 -23.21 8.62 11.67
C ASP A 117 -22.47 9.74 10.92
N LYS A 118 -22.65 11.01 11.30
CA LYS A 118 -22.03 12.15 10.62
C LYS A 118 -20.50 12.08 10.56
N GLY A 119 -19.99 12.03 9.33
CA GLY A 119 -18.55 12.03 9.04
C GLY A 119 -17.94 10.63 8.85
N GLY A 120 -18.73 9.57 9.03
CA GLY A 120 -18.39 8.22 8.57
C GLY A 120 -18.46 8.10 7.05
N TYR A 121 -17.77 7.10 6.50
CA TYR A 121 -18.00 6.69 5.12
C TYR A 121 -19.33 5.93 5.07
N GLU A 122 -20.27 6.41 4.28
CA GLU A 122 -21.54 5.75 4.00
C GLU A 122 -21.45 5.11 2.61
N LEU A 123 -21.82 3.83 2.51
CA LEU A 123 -21.87 3.14 1.23
C LEU A 123 -22.89 3.85 0.33
N PRO A 124 -22.56 4.15 -0.93
CA PRO A 124 -23.50 4.81 -1.82
C PRO A 124 -24.70 3.89 -2.08
N PRO A 125 -25.93 4.44 -2.14
CA PRO A 125 -27.13 3.63 -2.38
C PRO A 125 -27.18 3.04 -3.80
N SER A 126 -26.32 3.52 -4.69
CA SER A 126 -26.19 3.04 -6.07
C SER A 126 -24.79 3.31 -6.60
N ILE A 127 -24.31 2.46 -7.49
CA ILE A 127 -23.06 2.64 -8.22
C ILE A 127 -23.31 2.89 -9.71
N THR A 128 -22.43 3.67 -10.33
CA THR A 128 -22.46 3.89 -11.78
C THR A 128 -21.60 2.85 -12.47
N VAL A 129 -22.21 2.03 -13.31
CA VAL A 129 -21.53 0.99 -14.10
C VAL A 129 -21.52 1.37 -15.58
N LYS A 130 -20.50 0.93 -16.32
CA LYS A 130 -20.45 1.21 -17.77
C LYS A 130 -21.50 0.37 -18.47
N LYS A 131 -22.16 0.95 -19.47
CA LYS A 131 -23.29 0.32 -20.19
C LYS A 131 -22.95 -1.06 -20.81
N ASN A 132 -21.69 -1.30 -21.17
CA ASN A 132 -21.23 -2.53 -21.81
C ASN A 132 -20.39 -3.40 -20.88
N SER A 133 -20.39 -3.12 -19.57
CA SER A 133 -19.73 -3.96 -18.57
C SER A 133 -20.39 -5.34 -18.55
N LYS A 134 -19.59 -6.39 -18.36
CA LYS A 134 -20.12 -7.74 -18.13
C LYS A 134 -20.41 -7.89 -16.64
N LYS A 135 -21.55 -8.49 -16.30
CA LYS A 135 -21.86 -8.83 -14.92
C LYS A 135 -21.01 -10.01 -14.48
N LEU A 136 -20.51 -9.99 -13.26
CA LEU A 136 -19.90 -11.16 -12.61
C LEU A 136 -20.95 -12.26 -12.43
N ILE A 137 -20.65 -13.44 -12.97
CA ILE A 137 -21.48 -14.64 -12.89
C ILE A 137 -20.68 -15.76 -12.22
N ARG A 138 -21.38 -16.71 -11.59
CA ARG A 138 -20.79 -17.92 -11.01
C ARG A 138 -20.46 -18.94 -12.11
N ASP A 139 -19.72 -19.98 -11.73
CA ASP A 139 -19.30 -21.06 -12.65
C ASP A 139 -20.49 -21.84 -13.25
N ASP A 140 -21.63 -21.87 -12.56
CA ASP A 140 -22.87 -22.49 -13.03
C ASP A 140 -23.72 -21.57 -13.93
N ASN A 141 -23.19 -20.40 -14.31
CA ASN A 141 -23.88 -19.30 -15.01
C ASN A 141 -25.01 -18.63 -14.23
N SER A 142 -25.17 -18.91 -12.94
CA SER A 142 -26.05 -18.12 -12.07
C SER A 142 -25.41 -16.78 -11.70
N GLU A 143 -26.24 -15.82 -11.30
CA GLU A 143 -25.75 -14.53 -10.83
C GLU A 143 -25.26 -14.62 -9.38
N VAL A 144 -24.25 -13.81 -9.04
CA VAL A 144 -23.92 -13.57 -7.63
C VAL A 144 -25.10 -12.90 -6.92
N ALA A 145 -25.45 -13.38 -5.74
CA ALA A 145 -26.72 -13.04 -5.08
C ALA A 145 -26.56 -12.39 -3.71
N ARG A 146 -25.37 -12.44 -3.12
CA ARG A 146 -25.08 -11.94 -1.76
C ARG A 146 -24.13 -10.72 -1.77
N SER A 147 -23.87 -10.15 -2.93
CA SER A 147 -23.19 -8.85 -3.04
C SER A 147 -24.09 -7.72 -2.51
N LEU A 148 -23.51 -6.68 -1.91
CA LEU A 148 -24.25 -5.46 -1.54
C LEU A 148 -24.79 -4.67 -2.75
N PHE A 149 -24.26 -4.92 -3.95
CA PHE A 149 -24.75 -4.31 -5.20
C PHE A 149 -25.23 -5.39 -6.18
N ASP A 150 -26.36 -5.11 -6.83
CA ASP A 150 -27.02 -6.02 -7.79
C ASP A 150 -26.20 -6.28 -9.06
N PHE A 151 -25.39 -5.30 -9.47
CA PHE A 151 -24.55 -5.39 -10.65
C PHE A 151 -23.09 -5.16 -10.27
N ILE A 152 -22.30 -6.23 -10.38
CA ILE A 152 -20.86 -6.18 -10.14
C ILE A 152 -20.14 -6.37 -11.48
N PRO A 153 -19.42 -5.36 -12.00
CA PRO A 153 -18.68 -5.49 -13.24
C PRO A 153 -17.55 -6.53 -13.10
N GLU A 154 -17.47 -7.47 -14.02
CA GLU A 154 -16.47 -8.54 -14.00
C GLU A 154 -15.05 -7.98 -14.26
N GLU A 155 -14.93 -6.98 -15.13
CA GLU A 155 -13.66 -6.34 -15.50
C GLU A 155 -12.98 -5.60 -14.34
N GLU A 156 -13.72 -5.42 -13.26
CA GLU A 156 -13.28 -4.71 -12.10
C GLU A 156 -12.38 -5.60 -11.22
N PHE A 157 -12.38 -6.91 -11.41
CA PHE A 157 -11.64 -7.88 -10.62
C PHE A 157 -10.43 -8.41 -11.36
N ASN A 158 -9.38 -8.76 -10.62
CA ASN A 158 -8.38 -9.72 -11.11
C ASN A 158 -8.89 -11.17 -10.96
N GLU A 159 -8.27 -12.13 -11.64
CA GLU A 159 -8.75 -13.54 -11.66
C GLU A 159 -8.81 -14.19 -10.26
N MET A 160 -7.88 -13.85 -9.36
CA MET A 160 -7.92 -14.33 -7.98
C MET A 160 -9.09 -13.71 -7.21
N GLU A 161 -9.30 -12.40 -7.33
CA GLU A 161 -10.42 -11.70 -6.69
C GLU A 161 -11.76 -12.23 -7.22
N LYS A 162 -11.89 -12.51 -8.54
CA LYS A 162 -13.09 -13.15 -9.11
C LYS A 162 -13.37 -14.49 -8.45
N SER A 163 -12.35 -15.34 -8.37
CA SER A 163 -12.46 -16.67 -7.77
C SER A 163 -12.89 -16.60 -6.30
N ILE A 164 -12.32 -15.66 -5.55
CA ILE A 164 -12.68 -15.42 -4.15
C ILE A 164 -14.13 -14.92 -4.04
N ALA A 165 -14.53 -13.95 -4.86
CA ALA A 165 -15.87 -13.38 -4.83
C ALA A 165 -16.95 -14.43 -5.12
N ILE A 166 -16.78 -15.23 -6.17
CA ILE A 166 -17.71 -16.31 -6.53
C ILE A 166 -17.79 -17.34 -5.39
N TYR A 167 -16.65 -17.81 -4.91
CA TYR A 167 -16.61 -18.81 -3.84
C TYR A 167 -17.19 -18.30 -2.51
N LEU A 168 -16.96 -17.02 -2.19
CA LEU A 168 -17.52 -16.38 -1.01
C LEU A 168 -19.04 -16.30 -1.10
N ASP A 169 -19.59 -15.97 -2.27
CA ASP A 169 -21.02 -15.87 -2.55
C ASP A 169 -21.76 -17.21 -2.43
N GLU A 170 -21.05 -18.32 -2.63
CA GLU A 170 -21.55 -19.70 -2.47
C GLU A 170 -21.66 -20.15 -1.01
N GLN A 171 -21.04 -19.44 -0.07
CA GLN A 171 -21.04 -19.86 1.34
C GLN A 171 -22.43 -19.69 1.98
N GLU A 172 -22.97 -20.77 2.53
CA GLU A 172 -24.35 -20.80 3.06
C GLU A 172 -24.57 -19.76 4.17
N LYS A 173 -23.62 -19.67 5.11
CA LYS A 173 -23.64 -18.74 6.26
C LYS A 173 -23.23 -17.30 5.92
N LEU A 174 -22.88 -16.98 4.66
CA LEU A 174 -22.57 -15.60 4.27
C LEU A 174 -23.81 -14.73 4.33
N LEU A 175 -23.76 -13.59 5.01
CA LEU A 175 -24.88 -12.64 4.97
C LEU A 175 -24.79 -11.74 3.74
N TRP A 176 -23.63 -11.11 3.57
CA TRP A 176 -23.30 -10.31 2.40
C TRP A 176 -21.79 -10.17 2.22
N TRP A 177 -21.38 -9.80 1.02
CA TRP A 177 -20.03 -9.36 0.71
C TRP A 177 -20.03 -8.07 -0.10
N TYR A 178 -18.93 -7.35 -0.01
CA TYR A 178 -18.71 -6.10 -0.69
C TYR A 178 -17.26 -6.05 -1.17
N ARG A 179 -17.11 -5.71 -2.45
CA ARG A 179 -15.80 -5.45 -3.05
C ARG A 179 -15.48 -3.96 -2.91
N ASN A 180 -14.46 -3.66 -2.12
CA ASN A 180 -14.10 -2.31 -1.73
C ASN A 180 -13.23 -1.66 -2.81
N LEU A 181 -13.59 -0.45 -3.28
CA LEU A 181 -12.84 0.22 -4.34
C LEU A 181 -11.70 1.06 -3.78
N SER A 182 -10.50 0.81 -4.31
CA SER A 182 -9.30 1.57 -3.94
C SER A 182 -9.48 3.07 -4.17
N LYS A 183 -9.02 3.88 -3.22
CA LYS A 183 -9.04 5.36 -3.22
C LYS A 183 -10.43 6.01 -3.12
N GLN A 184 -11.51 5.24 -3.09
CA GLN A 184 -12.87 5.77 -2.99
C GLN A 184 -13.50 5.39 -1.65
N ASP A 185 -13.38 4.13 -1.27
CA ASP A 185 -14.22 3.56 -0.23
C ASP A 185 -13.47 3.41 1.11
N TYR A 186 -13.73 2.33 1.83
CA TYR A 186 -13.15 2.09 3.15
C TYR A 186 -11.63 1.94 3.09
N TYR A 187 -10.95 2.54 4.07
CA TYR A 187 -9.51 2.44 4.19
C TYR A 187 -9.04 2.41 5.64
N ILE A 188 -7.84 1.86 5.82
CA ILE A 188 -7.15 1.81 7.09
C ILE A 188 -5.90 2.69 6.99
N GLN A 189 -5.77 3.62 7.93
CA GLN A 189 -4.60 4.47 8.06
C GLN A 189 -3.67 3.92 9.15
N GLY A 190 -2.56 3.31 8.72
CA GLY A 190 -1.46 2.90 9.61
C GLY A 190 -0.40 3.99 9.75
N TRP A 191 0.84 3.58 10.01
CA TRP A 191 1.99 4.48 10.18
C TRP A 191 2.75 4.81 8.89
N HIS A 192 2.36 4.27 7.73
CA HIS A 192 2.83 4.76 6.43
C HIS A 192 1.97 5.90 5.89
N LYS A 193 2.56 6.71 5.00
CA LYS A 193 1.88 7.80 4.31
C LYS A 193 0.68 7.33 3.47
N HIS A 194 0.76 6.13 2.89
CA HIS A 194 -0.30 5.58 2.05
C HIS A 194 -1.31 4.77 2.87
N LYS A 195 -2.58 4.95 2.52
CA LYS A 195 -3.72 4.22 3.10
C LYS A 195 -3.77 2.79 2.55
N ILE A 196 -4.23 1.85 3.38
CA ILE A 196 -4.54 0.48 2.96
C ILE A 196 -6.01 0.44 2.57
N TYR A 197 -6.30 0.02 1.35
CA TYR A 197 -7.66 -0.26 0.88
C TYR A 197 -7.77 -1.78 0.76
N PRO A 198 -8.44 -2.46 1.70
CA PRO A 198 -8.73 -3.89 1.60
C PRO A 198 -9.55 -4.18 0.34
N ASP A 199 -9.50 -5.39 -0.18
CA ASP A 199 -10.21 -5.75 -1.41
C ASP A 199 -11.66 -6.16 -1.12
N PHE A 200 -11.88 -6.84 0.00
CA PHE A 200 -13.20 -7.35 0.39
C PHE A 200 -13.57 -6.97 1.81
N ILE A 201 -14.85 -6.68 2.00
CA ILE A 201 -15.50 -6.61 3.30
C ILE A 201 -16.70 -7.54 3.23
N PHE A 202 -16.83 -8.44 4.18
CA PHE A 202 -17.97 -9.34 4.21
C PHE A 202 -18.32 -9.73 5.63
N THR A 203 -19.50 -10.33 5.81
CA THR A 203 -19.90 -10.82 7.13
C THR A 203 -20.65 -12.12 7.02
N LYS A 204 -20.55 -12.91 8.08
CA LYS A 204 -21.43 -14.05 8.32
C LYS A 204 -22.73 -13.58 8.94
N ALA A 205 -23.78 -14.37 8.72
CA ALA A 205 -24.97 -14.32 9.56
C ALA A 205 -24.64 -14.81 10.97
N ASP A 206 -25.43 -14.38 11.94
CA ASP A 206 -25.49 -14.97 13.27
C ASP A 206 -26.29 -16.29 13.26
N ASP A 207 -26.36 -16.96 14.41
CA ASP A 207 -27.08 -18.24 14.54
C ASP A 207 -28.59 -18.11 14.26
N THR A 208 -29.14 -16.89 14.31
CA THR A 208 -30.55 -16.64 14.02
C THR A 208 -30.81 -16.44 12.53
N GLY A 209 -29.76 -16.15 11.75
CA GLY A 209 -29.85 -15.80 10.34
C GLY A 209 -30.41 -14.40 10.08
N ARG A 210 -30.66 -13.59 11.12
CA ARG A 210 -31.34 -12.29 11.00
C ARG A 210 -30.41 -11.10 11.10
N ASP A 211 -29.21 -11.32 11.58
CA ASP A 211 -28.24 -10.26 11.82
C ASP A 211 -26.81 -10.77 11.55
N PHE A 212 -25.83 -9.88 11.54
CA PHE A 212 -24.43 -10.24 11.29
C PHE A 212 -23.74 -10.77 12.55
N SER A 213 -22.66 -11.54 12.42
CA SER A 213 -21.86 -12.00 13.58
C SER A 213 -20.47 -11.36 13.65
N THR A 214 -19.67 -11.49 12.60
CA THR A 214 -18.31 -10.93 12.51
C THR A 214 -18.08 -10.34 11.13
N VAL A 215 -17.64 -9.09 11.09
CA VAL A 215 -17.22 -8.41 9.86
C VAL A 215 -15.76 -8.75 9.57
N TYR A 216 -15.50 -9.29 8.40
CA TYR A 216 -14.17 -9.61 7.89
C TYR A 216 -13.72 -8.54 6.92
N VAL A 217 -12.53 -7.99 7.17
CA VAL A 217 -11.87 -7.01 6.30
C VAL A 217 -10.65 -7.69 5.69
N VAL A 218 -10.70 -7.94 4.39
CA VAL A 218 -9.75 -8.83 3.71
C VAL A 218 -8.98 -8.09 2.63
N GLU A 219 -7.66 -8.20 2.72
CA GLU A 219 -6.74 -7.89 1.63
C GLU A 219 -6.26 -9.20 1.02
N THR A 220 -6.33 -9.30 -0.29
CA THR A 220 -5.84 -10.41 -1.09
C THR A 220 -4.44 -10.10 -1.62
N LYS A 221 -3.57 -11.12 -1.68
CA LYS A 221 -2.21 -10.98 -2.19
C LYS A 221 -1.86 -12.13 -3.14
N GLY A 222 -1.51 -11.75 -4.38
CA GLY A 222 -0.96 -12.67 -5.37
C GLY A 222 0.41 -13.21 -4.97
N VAL A 223 0.76 -14.41 -5.47
CA VAL A 223 1.99 -15.14 -5.08
C VAL A 223 3.26 -14.30 -5.28
N HIS A 224 3.33 -13.51 -6.35
CA HIS A 224 4.50 -12.68 -6.68
C HIS A 224 4.78 -11.56 -5.67
N LEU A 225 3.80 -11.21 -4.82
CA LEU A 225 3.91 -10.16 -3.81
C LEU A 225 4.09 -10.74 -2.39
N LYS A 226 4.07 -12.07 -2.23
CA LYS A 226 4.24 -12.72 -0.94
C LYS A 226 5.65 -12.46 -0.43
N GLY A 227 5.75 -11.74 0.69
CA GLY A 227 7.01 -11.39 1.33
C GLY A 227 7.61 -10.02 0.96
N SER A 228 6.94 -9.25 0.10
CA SER A 228 7.29 -7.84 -0.13
C SER A 228 7.17 -7.02 1.16
N GLU A 229 7.88 -5.89 1.24
CA GLU A 229 7.76 -4.98 2.38
C GLU A 229 6.32 -4.46 2.55
N ASP A 230 5.61 -4.19 1.45
CA ASP A 230 4.18 -3.83 1.47
C ASP A 230 3.32 -4.93 2.13
N SER A 231 3.51 -6.18 1.73
CA SER A 231 2.76 -7.31 2.29
C SER A 231 3.05 -7.50 3.77
N LYS A 232 4.29 -7.32 4.21
CA LYS A 232 4.67 -7.37 5.64
C LYS A 232 4.02 -6.22 6.42
N TYR A 233 4.06 -5.00 5.87
CA TYR A 233 3.42 -3.83 6.48
C TYR A 233 1.91 -4.05 6.67
N LYS A 234 1.19 -4.44 5.62
CA LYS A 234 -0.27 -4.67 5.70
C LYS A 234 -0.62 -5.71 6.76
N ARG A 235 0.13 -6.81 6.83
CA ARG A 235 -0.02 -7.84 7.86
C ARG A 235 0.20 -7.28 9.27
N ASN A 236 1.23 -6.46 9.47
CA ASN A 236 1.52 -5.85 10.77
C ASN A 236 0.41 -4.89 11.21
N VAL A 237 -0.11 -4.07 10.29
CA VAL A 237 -1.24 -3.17 10.57
C VAL A 237 -2.50 -3.97 10.90
N PHE A 238 -2.85 -4.99 10.11
CA PHE A 238 -4.05 -5.80 10.33
C PHE A 238 -3.98 -6.58 11.63
N LYS A 239 -2.81 -7.15 11.95
CA LYS A 239 -2.57 -7.76 13.27
C LYS A 239 -2.80 -6.75 14.39
N PHE A 240 -2.29 -5.53 14.24
CA PHE A 240 -2.48 -4.50 15.26
C PHE A 240 -3.95 -4.08 15.41
N CYS A 241 -4.70 -3.98 14.30
CA CYS A 241 -6.14 -3.75 14.34
C CYS A 241 -6.88 -4.87 15.10
N ASN A 242 -6.54 -6.14 14.85
CA ASN A 242 -7.11 -7.27 15.60
C ASN A 242 -6.76 -7.24 17.09
N ASP A 243 -5.52 -6.86 17.44
CA ASP A 243 -5.07 -6.75 18.83
C ASP A 243 -5.79 -5.59 19.56
N LEU A 244 -6.08 -4.49 18.87
CA LEU A 244 -6.82 -3.33 19.41
C LEU A 244 -8.33 -3.56 19.47
N GLY A 245 -8.92 -4.21 18.46
CA GLY A 245 -10.36 -4.49 18.39
C GLY A 245 -10.86 -5.45 19.48
N ARG A 246 -9.94 -6.10 20.20
CA ARG A 246 -10.23 -6.95 21.37
C ARG A 246 -10.23 -6.19 22.71
N LYS A 247 -9.85 -4.90 22.73
CA LYS A 247 -9.75 -4.09 23.95
C LYS A 247 -11.02 -3.26 24.14
N VAL A 248 -11.71 -3.43 25.26
CA VAL A 248 -12.88 -2.63 25.72
C VAL A 248 -12.75 -2.43 27.25
N GLU A 249 -13.16 -1.35 27.91
CA GLU A 249 -14.28 -0.44 27.69
C GLU A 249 -13.93 1.03 28.06
N TRP A 250 -14.70 2.04 27.64
CA TRP A 250 -14.78 3.28 28.46
C TRP A 250 -16.07 3.36 29.30
N LYS A 251 -16.55 2.19 29.74
CA LYS A 251 -17.94 1.77 30.06
C LYS A 251 -18.91 1.75 28.88
N GLU A 252 -18.48 1.10 27.79
CA GLU A 252 -19.32 0.61 26.68
C GLU A 252 -19.52 1.51 25.50
N LEU A 253 -18.58 2.43 25.22
CA LEU A 253 -18.65 3.48 24.19
C LEU A 253 -19.85 3.27 23.23
N ASN A 254 -20.94 3.93 23.61
CA ASN A 254 -22.31 3.39 23.83
C ASN A 254 -22.98 2.63 22.68
N LYS A 255 -22.94 1.28 22.72
CA LYS A 255 -23.97 0.31 22.25
C LYS A 255 -24.74 0.62 20.92
N GLU A 256 -24.85 -0.25 19.92
CA GLU A 256 -24.16 -1.50 19.61
C GLU A 256 -22.96 -1.27 18.70
N PHE A 257 -21.81 -1.79 19.15
CA PHE A 257 -20.91 -2.55 18.29
C PHE A 257 -20.53 -3.84 19.03
N SER A 258 -21.51 -4.75 19.15
CA SER A 258 -21.47 -6.00 19.93
C SER A 258 -20.76 -7.15 19.22
N LYS A 259 -20.22 -6.89 18.01
CA LYS A 259 -19.85 -7.88 17.01
C LYS A 259 -18.41 -7.67 16.54
N GLY A 260 -17.69 -8.75 16.28
CA GLY A 260 -16.26 -8.71 16.01
C GLY A 260 -15.92 -8.10 14.65
N ILE A 261 -14.80 -7.39 14.55
CA ILE A 261 -14.14 -7.11 13.27
C ILE A 261 -12.85 -7.91 13.24
N GLU A 262 -12.61 -8.61 12.13
CA GLU A 262 -11.39 -9.35 11.90
C GLU A 262 -10.72 -8.93 10.59
N PHE A 263 -9.48 -8.47 10.70
CA PHE A 263 -8.65 -8.07 9.57
C PHE A 263 -7.75 -9.22 9.14
N GLN A 264 -7.79 -9.58 7.86
CA GLN A 264 -6.99 -10.69 7.32
C GLN A 264 -6.26 -10.31 6.03
N VAL A 265 -5.04 -10.81 5.88
CA VAL A 265 -4.31 -10.80 4.62
C VAL A 265 -4.22 -12.23 4.10
N ILE A 266 -4.92 -12.49 2.99
CA ILE A 266 -5.10 -13.81 2.41
C ILE A 266 -4.22 -13.95 1.16
N ASP A 267 -3.37 -14.98 1.14
CA ASP A 267 -2.52 -15.29 -0.02
C ASP A 267 -3.26 -16.18 -1.03
N GLU A 268 -2.92 -16.01 -2.31
CA GLU A 268 -3.45 -16.77 -3.46
C GLU A 268 -3.44 -18.29 -3.29
N LYS A 269 -2.45 -18.86 -2.61
CA LYS A 269 -2.37 -20.33 -2.42
C LYS A 269 -3.24 -20.85 -1.28
N GLU A 270 -3.76 -19.97 -0.43
CA GLU A 270 -4.42 -20.35 0.82
C GLU A 270 -5.84 -19.82 0.93
N TRP A 271 -6.33 -19.07 -0.06
CA TRP A 271 -7.58 -18.33 0.07
C TRP A 271 -8.78 -19.24 0.32
N GLN A 272 -8.90 -20.36 -0.39
CA GLN A 272 -10.01 -21.32 -0.19
C GLN A 272 -10.02 -21.87 1.23
N ARG A 273 -8.86 -22.31 1.72
CA ARG A 273 -8.70 -22.82 3.09
C ARG A 273 -9.10 -21.75 4.12
N ARG A 274 -8.67 -20.50 3.91
CA ARG A 274 -8.98 -19.38 4.82
C ARG A 274 -10.46 -19.04 4.83
N VAL A 275 -11.10 -18.98 3.66
CA VAL A 275 -12.54 -18.76 3.56
C VAL A 275 -13.28 -19.90 4.25
N ASN A 276 -12.88 -21.15 4.06
CA ASN A 276 -13.48 -22.29 4.74
C ASN A 276 -13.31 -22.23 6.27
N GLU A 277 -12.12 -21.91 6.77
CA GLU A 277 -11.87 -21.71 8.21
C GLU A 277 -12.77 -20.64 8.82
N ILE A 278 -13.11 -19.62 8.04
CA ILE A 278 -14.08 -18.63 8.43
C ILE A 278 -15.44 -19.35 8.56
N PHE A 279 -16.00 -20.00 7.55
CA PHE A 279 -17.39 -20.50 7.59
C PHE A 279 -17.62 -21.85 8.29
N ILE A 280 -16.58 -22.61 8.64
CA ILE A 280 -16.68 -23.96 9.25
C ILE A 280 -17.04 -23.95 10.75
N VAL A 281 -16.94 -22.81 11.44
CA VAL A 281 -17.36 -22.69 12.85
C VAL A 281 -18.87 -22.50 12.96
#